data_AF-A0A0G1AYW6-F1
#
_entry.id   AF-A0A0G1AYW6-F1
#
_cell.length_a   1.000
_cell.length_b   1.000
_cell.length_c   1.000
_cell.angle_alpha   90.00
_cell.angle_beta   90.00
_cell.angle_gamma   90.00
#
_symmetry.space_group_name_H-M   'P 1'
#
loop_
_entity.id
_entity.type
_entity.pdbx_description
1 polymer ?
#
loop_
_entity_poly.entity_id
_entity_poly.type
_entity_poly.pdbx_seq_one_letter_code
_entity_poly.pdbx_strand_id
1 'polypeptide(L)'
;MKLPENFTTITPFSKYLALTILVLFPFMGFYLGIQYQKTKIKELQVTIDQQQNQIANLAIGIRNSTPEGHQEYLVRLASTFKCEQYGRLPENYLYDKYSAQEGDTLEKIAVNILGDISLAPMIRRDNYDNVQLRKDGANPKPGEIINIRRTEYLKFYSISGFAGPIVETTSKSINISYDKDSFRNAYIYPTTKIELGPSNTALDVGDCVIFINDESLNRAILISNQDL
;
A
#
# COMPACT_ATOMS: atom_id res chain seq x y z
N MET A 1 41.47 -69.26 -10.34
CA MET A 1 42.67 -69.22 -9.48
C MET A 1 42.23 -68.82 -8.07
N LYS A 2 42.58 -69.58 -7.04
CA LYS A 2 42.31 -69.21 -5.64
C LYS A 2 43.44 -68.30 -5.16
N LEU A 3 43.14 -67.08 -4.75
CA LEU A 3 44.15 -66.20 -4.15
C LEU A 3 44.45 -66.67 -2.71
N PRO A 4 45.70 -66.54 -2.23
CA PRO A 4 46.08 -66.89 -0.86
C PRO A 4 45.32 -66.02 0.15
N GLU A 5 44.72 -66.64 1.19
CA GLU A 5 43.86 -65.98 2.20
C GLU A 5 44.56 -64.88 3.00
N ASN A 6 45.90 -64.86 2.97
CA ASN A 6 46.73 -63.86 3.65
C ASN A 6 46.70 -62.47 2.98
N PHE A 7 46.20 -62.35 1.75
CA PHE A 7 46.06 -61.05 1.07
C PHE A 7 44.71 -60.36 1.32
N THR A 8 43.82 -60.97 2.12
CA THR A 8 42.48 -60.43 2.45
C THR A 8 42.36 -59.99 3.92
N THR A 9 43.47 -59.78 4.63
CA THR A 9 43.42 -59.28 6.01
C THR A 9 43.20 -57.76 6.02
N ILE A 10 41.93 -57.36 6.06
CA ILE A 10 41.56 -55.97 6.38
C ILE A 10 42.09 -55.68 7.79
N THR A 11 43.07 -54.79 7.91
CA THR A 11 43.59 -54.40 9.22
C THR A 11 42.46 -53.74 10.03
N PRO A 12 42.34 -54.04 11.34
CA PRO A 12 41.30 -53.44 12.19
C PRO A 12 41.26 -51.91 12.08
N PHE A 13 42.44 -51.29 11.91
CA PHE A 13 42.58 -49.85 11.65
C PHE A 13 41.82 -49.39 10.40
N SER A 14 41.97 -50.08 9.27
CA SER A 14 41.25 -49.74 8.03
C SER A 14 39.73 -49.82 8.20
N LYS A 15 39.24 -50.74 9.06
CA LYS A 15 37.81 -50.89 9.34
C LYS A 15 37.25 -49.70 10.13
N TYR A 16 37.96 -49.26 11.16
CA TYR A 16 37.56 -48.08 11.93
C TYR A 16 37.67 -46.81 11.09
N LEU A 17 38.73 -46.66 10.30
CA LEU A 17 38.91 -45.52 9.41
C LEU A 17 37.77 -45.41 8.39
N ALA A 18 37.41 -46.52 7.73
CA ALA A 18 36.30 -46.54 6.78
C ALA A 18 34.97 -46.19 7.46
N LEU A 19 34.72 -46.70 8.67
CA LEU A 19 33.51 -46.40 9.42
C LEU A 19 33.44 -44.92 9.83
N THR A 20 34.55 -44.34 10.27
CA THR A 20 34.64 -42.92 10.62
C THR A 20 34.39 -42.04 9.40
N ILE A 21 34.97 -42.36 8.24
CA ILE A 21 34.70 -41.63 6.99
C ILE A 21 33.24 -41.78 6.60
N LEU A 22 32.69 -42.99 6.60
CA LEU A 22 31.29 -43.26 6.23
C LEU A 22 30.30 -42.46 7.10
N VAL A 23 30.60 -42.31 8.39
CA VAL A 23 29.75 -41.56 9.32
C VAL A 23 29.95 -40.05 9.17
N LEU A 24 31.18 -39.54 9.05
CA LEU A 24 31.44 -38.10 9.01
C LEU A 24 31.14 -37.44 7.65
N PHE A 25 31.35 -38.17 6.56
CA PHE A 25 31.20 -37.64 5.20
C PHE A 25 29.79 -37.07 4.90
N PRO A 26 28.66 -37.72 5.25
CA PRO A 26 27.34 -37.14 5.01
C PRO A 26 27.12 -35.82 5.76
N PHE A 27 27.61 -35.68 6.99
CA PHE A 27 27.48 -34.42 7.75
C PHE A 27 28.32 -33.30 7.15
N MET A 28 29.54 -33.62 6.70
CA MET A 28 30.40 -32.64 6.04
C MET A 28 29.81 -32.18 4.71
N GLY A 29 29.27 -33.12 3.91
CA GLY A 29 28.55 -32.82 2.67
C GLY A 29 27.31 -31.96 2.91
N PHE A 30 26.51 -32.29 3.93
CA PHE A 30 25.34 -31.51 4.31
C PHE A 30 25.69 -30.08 4.74
N TYR A 31 26.72 -29.92 5.59
CA TYR A 31 27.19 -28.61 6.05
C TYR A 31 27.66 -27.73 4.88
N LEU A 32 28.46 -28.29 3.97
CA LEU A 32 28.90 -27.59 2.76
C LEU A 32 27.72 -27.21 1.86
N GLY A 33 26.73 -28.09 1.72
CA GLY A 33 25.50 -27.83 0.97
C GLY A 33 24.73 -26.61 1.50
N ILE A 34 24.57 -26.48 2.83
CA ILE A 34 23.92 -25.33 3.44
C ILE A 34 24.69 -24.03 3.16
N GLN A 35 26.01 -24.04 3.29
CA GLN A 35 26.81 -22.84 3.04
C GLN A 35 26.77 -22.40 1.57
N TYR A 36 26.74 -23.38 0.65
CA TYR A 36 26.57 -23.10 -0.77
C TYR A 36 25.22 -22.45 -1.08
N GLN A 37 24.13 -22.97 -0.50
CA GLN A 37 22.79 -22.39 -0.67
C GLN A 37 22.70 -20.95 -0.13
N LYS A 38 23.28 -20.67 1.05
CA LYS A 38 23.30 -19.32 1.62
C LYS A 38 23.99 -18.31 0.71
N THR A 39 25.07 -18.71 0.03
CA THR A 39 25.81 -17.86 -0.90
C THR A 39 24.97 -17.56 -2.14
N LYS A 40 24.34 -18.58 -2.72
CA LYS A 40 23.46 -18.43 -3.90
C LYS A 40 22.23 -17.57 -3.62
N ILE A 41 21.61 -17.71 -2.45
CA ILE A 41 20.47 -16.87 -2.05
C ILE A 41 20.88 -15.40 -1.95
N LYS A 42 22.06 -15.11 -1.39
CA LYS A 42 22.59 -13.74 -1.33
C LYS A 42 22.85 -13.16 -2.72
N GLU A 43 23.47 -13.93 -3.62
CA GLU A 43 23.67 -13.50 -5.01
C GLU A 43 22.34 -13.21 -5.74
N LEU A 44 21.34 -14.07 -5.51
CA LEU A 44 20.01 -13.91 -6.11
C LEU A 44 19.31 -12.65 -5.57
N GLN A 45 19.39 -12.41 -4.26
CA GLN A 45 18.81 -11.21 -3.65
C GLN A 45 19.43 -9.93 -4.22
N VAL A 46 20.76 -9.87 -4.34
CA VAL A 46 21.45 -8.72 -4.94
C VAL A 46 20.98 -8.48 -6.38
N THR A 47 20.72 -9.54 -7.14
CA THR A 47 20.23 -9.41 -8.52
C THR A 47 18.80 -8.86 -8.57
N ILE A 48 17.92 -9.31 -7.67
CA ILE A 48 16.54 -8.81 -7.55
C ILE A 48 16.56 -7.32 -7.20
N ASP A 49 17.36 -6.93 -6.21
CA ASP A 49 17.47 -5.54 -5.76
C ASP A 49 18.01 -4.64 -6.90
N GLN A 50 18.96 -5.14 -7.69
CA GLN A 50 19.47 -4.43 -8.87
C GLN A 50 18.39 -4.26 -9.96
N GLN A 51 17.59 -5.30 -10.24
CA GLN A 51 16.50 -5.21 -11.22
C GLN A 51 15.41 -4.24 -10.77
N GLN A 52 15.03 -4.26 -9.49
CA GLN A 52 14.05 -3.32 -8.94
C GLN A 52 14.53 -1.87 -9.07
N ASN A 53 15.80 -1.61 -8.81
CA ASN A 53 16.39 -0.28 -9.01
C ASN A 53 16.40 0.15 -10.49
N GLN A 54 16.64 -0.78 -11.42
CA GLN A 54 16.56 -0.49 -12.86
C GLN A 54 15.12 -0.19 -13.30
N ILE A 55 14.13 -0.94 -12.82
CA ILE A 55 12.70 -0.69 -13.08
C ILE A 55 12.29 0.67 -12.52
N ALA A 56 12.72 1.02 -11.31
CA ALA A 56 12.44 2.33 -10.71
C ALA A 56 13.03 3.47 -11.57
N ASN A 57 14.24 3.29 -12.11
CA ASN A 57 14.88 4.28 -12.98
C ASN A 57 14.22 4.38 -14.37
N LEU A 58 13.75 3.26 -14.93
CA LEU A 58 12.98 3.23 -16.19
C LEU A 58 11.60 3.89 -16.03
N ALA A 59 10.91 3.65 -14.91
CA ALA A 59 9.66 4.32 -14.57
C ALA A 59 9.87 5.84 -14.48
N ILE A 60 10.99 6.31 -13.92
CA ILE A 60 11.35 7.74 -13.88
C ILE A 60 11.59 8.31 -15.30
N GLY A 61 12.15 7.53 -16.23
CA GLY A 61 12.37 7.96 -17.62
C GLY A 61 11.10 8.12 -18.44
N ILE A 62 10.05 7.35 -18.15
CA ILE A 62 8.73 7.45 -18.80
C ILE A 62 7.91 8.64 -18.26
N ARG A 63 8.27 9.21 -17.08
CA ARG A 63 7.59 10.37 -16.44
C ARG A 63 7.51 11.64 -17.29
N ASN A 64 8.29 11.76 -18.36
CA ASN A 64 8.37 13.00 -19.14
C ASN A 64 7.56 12.98 -20.45
N SER A 65 6.80 11.92 -20.74
CA SER A 65 6.17 11.79 -22.07
C SER A 65 4.72 11.30 -22.13
N THR A 66 4.02 11.03 -21.01
CA THR A 66 2.63 10.51 -21.11
C THR A 66 1.73 10.95 -19.94
N PRO A 67 0.48 11.41 -20.21
CA PRO A 67 -0.46 11.89 -19.20
C PRO A 67 -1.34 10.79 -18.59
N GLU A 68 -0.77 9.63 -18.24
CA GLU A 68 -1.51 8.54 -17.58
C GLU A 68 -0.87 8.21 -16.22
N GLY A 69 -1.20 9.03 -15.22
CA GLY A 69 -0.61 9.03 -13.88
C GLY A 69 -1.43 8.37 -12.78
N HIS A 70 -2.31 7.40 -13.11
CA HIS A 70 -3.26 6.85 -12.11
C HIS A 70 -2.76 5.63 -11.31
N GLN A 71 -1.85 4.79 -11.82
CA GLN A 71 -1.43 3.57 -11.10
C GLN A 71 -0.14 3.72 -10.27
N GLU A 72 0.81 4.59 -10.66
CA GLU A 72 2.08 4.74 -9.93
C GLU A 72 1.92 5.53 -8.62
N TYR A 73 0.83 6.29 -8.45
CA TYR A 73 0.60 7.13 -7.26
C TYR A 73 0.13 6.31 -6.04
N LEU A 74 -0.61 5.21 -6.25
CA LEU A 74 -1.04 4.32 -5.16
C LEU A 74 0.15 3.60 -4.50
N VAL A 75 1.10 3.12 -5.30
CA VAL A 75 2.35 2.48 -4.81
C VAL A 75 3.27 3.48 -4.09
N ARG A 76 3.27 4.75 -4.52
CA ARG A 76 4.05 5.80 -3.86
C ARG A 76 3.43 6.25 -2.53
N LEU A 77 2.11 6.21 -2.41
CA LEU A 77 1.40 6.46 -1.14
C LEU A 77 1.63 5.33 -0.14
N ALA A 78 1.51 4.06 -0.54
CA ALA A 78 1.77 2.91 0.33
C ALA A 78 3.22 2.86 0.85
N SER A 79 4.19 3.35 0.06
CA SER A 79 5.61 3.41 0.45
C SER A 79 6.01 4.67 1.24
N THR A 80 5.20 5.74 1.24
CA THR A 80 5.48 6.96 2.03
C THR A 80 4.60 7.11 3.27
N PHE A 81 3.47 6.42 3.34
CA PHE A 81 2.66 6.33 4.56
C PHE A 81 3.24 5.25 5.49
N LYS A 82 4.21 5.65 6.31
CA LYS A 82 4.37 4.99 7.61
C LYS A 82 3.11 5.34 8.42
N CYS A 83 2.57 4.41 9.22
CA CYS A 83 1.49 4.66 10.19
C CYS A 83 1.77 5.80 11.20
N GLU A 84 2.90 6.49 11.06
CA GLU A 84 3.36 7.64 11.81
C GLU A 84 2.51 8.91 11.55
N GLN A 85 1.71 8.98 10.47
CA GLN A 85 0.72 10.04 10.30
C GLN A 85 -0.56 9.73 11.08
N TYR A 86 -0.54 10.02 12.38
CA TYR A 86 -1.68 9.88 13.28
C TYR A 86 -2.67 11.03 13.09
N GLY A 87 -3.93 10.72 12.76
CA GLY A 87 -5.01 11.70 12.74
C GLY A 87 -5.59 11.99 11.37
N ARG A 88 -6.04 13.24 11.14
CA ARG A 88 -6.81 13.62 9.94
C ARG A 88 -5.98 13.43 8.68
N LEU A 89 -6.53 12.70 7.70
CA LEU A 89 -5.92 12.58 6.38
C LEU A 89 -5.75 13.97 5.76
N PRO A 90 -4.57 14.27 5.19
CA PRO A 90 -4.36 15.54 4.53
C PRO A 90 -5.27 15.63 3.30
N GLU A 91 -5.76 16.82 2.96
CA GLU A 91 -6.76 16.99 1.88
C GLU A 91 -6.27 16.44 0.54
N ASN A 92 -4.97 16.57 0.24
CA ASN A 92 -4.35 16.02 -0.96
C ASN A 92 -4.40 14.47 -1.05
N TYR A 93 -4.80 13.77 0.01
CA TYR A 93 -5.05 12.34 -0.03
C TYR A 93 -6.38 12.01 -0.73
N LEU A 94 -7.39 12.85 -0.53
CA LEU A 94 -8.77 12.64 -1.01
C LEU A 94 -9.01 13.20 -2.41
N TYR A 95 -8.15 14.13 -2.83
CA TYR A 95 -8.28 14.90 -4.05
C TYR A 95 -7.04 14.75 -4.94
N ASP A 96 -7.28 14.53 -6.21
CA ASP A 96 -6.32 14.84 -7.27
C ASP A 96 -6.37 16.33 -7.58
N LYS A 97 -5.25 16.89 -8.04
CA LYS A 97 -5.15 18.31 -8.38
C LYS A 97 -5.16 18.49 -9.88
N TYR A 98 -6.09 19.28 -10.38
CA TYR A 98 -6.20 19.62 -11.79
C TYR A 98 -5.95 21.11 -11.98
N SER A 99 -5.05 21.48 -12.89
CA SER A 99 -4.86 22.88 -13.28
C SER A 99 -5.82 23.21 -14.42
N ALA A 100 -6.82 24.06 -14.16
CA ALA A 100 -7.81 24.45 -15.15
C ALA A 100 -7.16 25.13 -16.37
N GLN A 101 -7.66 24.82 -17.56
CA GLN A 101 -7.23 25.37 -18.84
C GLN A 101 -8.17 26.48 -19.31
N GLU A 102 -7.76 27.21 -20.34
CA GLU A 102 -8.60 28.24 -20.94
C GLU A 102 -9.87 27.65 -21.57
N GLY A 103 -11.03 28.17 -21.17
CA GLY A 103 -12.33 27.71 -21.65
C GLY A 103 -12.87 26.46 -20.95
N ASP A 104 -12.22 25.99 -19.89
CA ASP A 104 -12.75 24.94 -19.04
C ASP A 104 -14.00 25.39 -18.28
N THR A 105 -14.92 24.44 -18.14
CA THR A 105 -16.07 24.54 -17.23
C THR A 105 -16.05 23.34 -16.30
N LEU A 106 -16.73 23.42 -15.17
CA LEU A 106 -16.78 22.27 -14.24
C LEU A 106 -17.43 21.04 -14.89
N GLU A 107 -18.38 21.23 -15.79
CA GLU A 107 -19.02 20.17 -16.57
C GLU A 107 -18.03 19.50 -17.54
N LYS A 108 -17.20 20.30 -18.25
CA LYS A 108 -16.15 19.74 -19.10
C LYS A 108 -15.12 18.97 -18.30
N ILE A 109 -14.69 19.52 -17.16
CA ILE A 109 -13.75 18.85 -16.25
C ILE A 109 -14.35 17.52 -15.76
N ALA A 110 -15.62 17.53 -15.34
CA ALA A 110 -16.31 16.32 -14.87
C ALA A 110 -16.40 15.23 -15.96
N VAL A 111 -16.75 15.59 -17.20
CA VAL A 111 -16.79 14.64 -18.31
C VAL A 111 -15.38 14.13 -18.66
N ASN A 112 -14.40 15.02 -18.77
CA ASN A 112 -13.08 14.67 -19.25
C ASN A 112 -12.29 13.82 -18.24
N ILE A 113 -12.47 14.07 -16.94
CA ILE A 113 -11.66 13.45 -15.89
C ILE A 113 -12.42 12.33 -15.19
N LEU A 114 -13.71 12.53 -14.92
CA LEU A 114 -14.53 11.56 -14.19
C LEU A 114 -15.46 10.75 -15.10
N GLY A 115 -15.56 11.10 -16.38
CA GLY A 115 -16.44 10.41 -17.35
C GLY A 115 -17.93 10.68 -17.15
N ASP A 116 -18.32 11.58 -16.24
CA ASP A 116 -19.72 11.82 -15.89
C ASP A 116 -19.98 13.30 -15.57
N ILE A 117 -20.81 13.93 -16.41
CA ILE A 117 -21.23 15.33 -16.25
C ILE A 117 -22.02 15.58 -14.96
N SER A 118 -22.72 14.56 -14.45
CA SER A 118 -23.53 14.64 -13.24
C SER A 118 -22.71 14.92 -11.98
N LEU A 119 -21.39 14.75 -12.06
CA LEU A 119 -20.43 15.00 -10.98
C LEU A 119 -19.94 16.46 -10.93
N ALA A 120 -20.28 17.32 -11.90
CA ALA A 120 -19.90 18.73 -11.87
C ALA A 120 -20.35 19.49 -10.60
N PRO A 121 -21.57 19.28 -10.04
CA PRO A 121 -21.97 19.87 -8.78
C PRO A 121 -21.10 19.45 -7.59
N MET A 122 -20.58 18.21 -7.61
CA MET A 122 -19.65 17.73 -6.58
C MET A 122 -18.31 18.46 -6.68
N ILE A 123 -17.74 18.58 -7.89
CA ILE A 123 -16.51 19.37 -8.11
C ILE A 123 -16.73 20.81 -7.65
N ARG A 124 -17.90 21.38 -7.94
CA ARG A 124 -18.26 22.73 -7.48
C ARG A 124 -18.20 22.85 -5.96
N ARG A 125 -18.88 21.95 -5.25
CA ARG A 125 -18.93 21.94 -3.79
C ARG A 125 -17.56 21.76 -3.14
N ASP A 126 -16.71 20.91 -3.73
CA ASP A 126 -15.39 20.60 -3.18
C ASP A 126 -14.37 21.74 -3.39
N ASN A 127 -14.67 22.73 -4.24
CA ASN A 127 -13.74 23.81 -4.60
C ASN A 127 -14.24 25.21 -4.29
N TYR A 128 -15.55 25.42 -4.27
CA TYR A 128 -16.16 26.72 -4.07
C TYR A 128 -17.09 26.66 -2.88
N ASP A 129 -16.82 27.51 -1.89
CA ASP A 129 -17.72 27.67 -0.75
C ASP A 129 -19.13 28.02 -1.22
N ASN A 130 -20.14 27.38 -0.63
CA ASN A 130 -21.56 27.58 -0.97
C ASN A 130 -22.01 29.05 -0.88
N VAL A 131 -21.26 29.88 -0.15
CA VAL A 131 -21.57 31.31 0.09
C VAL A 131 -21.00 32.21 -1.02
N GLN A 132 -19.98 31.77 -1.76
CA GLN A 132 -19.33 32.53 -2.83
C GLN A 132 -19.59 31.91 -4.21
N LEU A 133 -20.86 31.69 -4.55
CA LEU A 133 -21.21 31.54 -5.96
C LEU A 133 -20.80 32.84 -6.67
N ARG A 134 -19.64 32.79 -7.33
CA ARG A 134 -19.03 33.84 -8.13
C ARG A 134 -20.12 34.49 -8.99
N LYS A 135 -20.29 35.81 -8.89
CA LYS A 135 -21.24 36.58 -9.72
C LYS A 135 -20.93 36.43 -11.22
N ASP A 136 -19.70 36.05 -11.52
CA ASP A 136 -19.08 35.78 -12.82
C ASP A 136 -19.28 34.34 -13.34
N GLY A 137 -20.02 33.50 -12.62
CA GLY A 137 -20.28 32.10 -12.99
C GLY A 137 -19.32 31.13 -12.32
N ALA A 138 -19.73 29.86 -12.19
CA ALA A 138 -18.98 28.83 -11.47
C ALA A 138 -17.78 28.25 -12.25
N ASN A 139 -17.29 28.94 -13.28
CA ASN A 139 -16.22 28.42 -14.13
C ASN A 139 -14.84 28.73 -13.52
N PRO A 140 -13.91 27.77 -13.58
CA PRO A 140 -12.56 27.97 -13.10
C PRO A 140 -11.77 28.93 -14.01
N LYS A 141 -10.87 29.71 -13.43
CA LYS A 141 -9.92 30.54 -14.19
C LYS A 141 -8.78 29.67 -14.73
N PRO A 142 -8.18 30.02 -15.88
CA PRO A 142 -6.99 29.33 -16.35
C PRO A 142 -5.87 29.36 -15.28
N GLY A 143 -5.29 28.20 -14.99
CA GLY A 143 -4.30 28.01 -13.93
C GLY A 143 -4.87 27.82 -12.52
N GLU A 144 -6.18 27.95 -12.30
CA GLU A 144 -6.82 27.67 -11.02
C GLU A 144 -6.70 26.17 -10.70
N ILE A 145 -6.25 25.84 -9.49
CA ILE A 145 -6.12 24.46 -9.04
C ILE A 145 -7.49 23.98 -8.54
N ILE A 146 -8.03 22.99 -9.23
CA ILE A 146 -9.29 22.33 -8.92
C ILE A 146 -8.99 21.00 -8.25
N ASN A 147 -9.49 20.85 -7.03
CA ASN A 147 -9.51 19.60 -6.29
C ASN A 147 -10.57 18.68 -6.91
N ILE A 148 -10.13 17.54 -7.45
CA ILE A 148 -11.01 16.54 -8.04
C ILE A 148 -10.97 15.32 -7.15
N ARG A 149 -12.11 14.97 -6.58
CA ARG A 149 -12.23 13.80 -5.73
C ARG A 149 -11.90 12.55 -6.53
N ARG A 150 -11.08 11.66 -5.96
CA ARG A 150 -10.71 10.42 -6.65
C ARG A 150 -11.91 9.53 -6.93
N THR A 151 -11.81 8.72 -7.97
CA THR A 151 -12.91 7.87 -8.46
C THR A 151 -13.38 6.88 -7.40
N GLU A 152 -12.47 6.34 -6.60
CA GLU A 152 -12.78 5.47 -5.45
C GLU A 152 -13.64 6.15 -4.38
N TYR A 153 -13.66 7.49 -4.37
CA TYR A 153 -14.30 8.30 -3.35
C TYR A 153 -15.56 9.06 -3.82
N LEU A 154 -15.95 8.91 -5.09
CA LEU A 154 -17.10 9.62 -5.68
C LEU A 154 -18.44 9.29 -5.03
N LYS A 155 -18.55 8.13 -4.39
CA LYS A 155 -19.80 7.68 -3.75
C LYS A 155 -20.09 8.39 -2.43
N PHE A 156 -19.10 9.05 -1.84
CA PHE A 156 -19.25 9.72 -0.55
C PHE A 156 -19.72 11.15 -0.76
N TYR A 157 -20.49 11.70 0.17
CA TYR A 157 -20.96 13.09 0.03
C TYR A 157 -20.00 14.06 0.71
N SER A 158 -19.61 13.72 1.93
CA SER A 158 -18.60 14.37 2.76
C SER A 158 -17.56 13.31 3.09
N ILE A 159 -16.27 13.64 2.96
CA ILE A 159 -15.20 12.73 3.32
C ILE A 159 -14.34 13.39 4.37
N SER A 160 -14.40 12.83 5.57
CA SER A 160 -13.33 12.97 6.53
C SER A 160 -12.67 11.62 6.67
N GLY A 161 -11.36 11.61 6.86
CA GLY A 161 -10.70 10.38 7.19
C GLY A 161 -9.62 10.52 8.22
N PHE A 162 -9.33 9.42 8.88
CA PHE A 162 -8.26 9.32 9.84
C PHE A 162 -7.50 8.02 9.67
N ALA A 163 -6.21 8.07 9.96
CA ALA A 163 -5.33 6.92 9.94
C ALA A 163 -4.76 6.68 11.35
N GLY A 164 -4.57 5.40 11.66
CA GLY A 164 -3.89 4.97 12.87
C GLY A 164 -3.68 3.45 12.87
N PRO A 165 -2.75 2.95 13.70
CA PRO A 165 -2.53 1.52 13.87
C PRO A 165 -3.66 0.88 14.66
N ILE A 166 -4.05 -0.32 14.24
CA ILE A 166 -4.90 -1.20 15.03
C ILE A 166 -4.15 -1.61 16.30
N VAL A 167 -4.71 -1.29 17.47
CA VAL A 167 -4.15 -1.69 18.78
C VAL A 167 -4.84 -2.91 19.38
N GLU A 168 -6.09 -3.17 18.99
CA GLU A 168 -6.85 -4.31 19.45
C GLU A 168 -7.89 -4.70 18.40
N THR A 169 -8.05 -6.00 18.17
CA THR A 169 -9.11 -6.55 17.32
C THR A 169 -9.99 -7.49 18.14
N THR A 170 -11.29 -7.43 17.91
CA THR A 170 -12.27 -8.41 18.40
C THR A 170 -13.03 -8.98 17.22
N SER A 171 -13.86 -10.00 17.45
CA SER A 171 -14.74 -10.54 16.40
C SER A 171 -15.78 -9.54 15.86
N LYS A 172 -15.94 -8.36 16.50
CA LYS A 172 -16.98 -7.38 16.15
C LYS A 172 -16.50 -5.92 16.10
N SER A 173 -15.24 -5.65 16.44
CA SER A 173 -14.73 -4.30 16.54
C SER A 173 -13.22 -4.27 16.40
N ILE A 174 -12.70 -3.11 16.03
CA ILE A 174 -11.28 -2.78 16.06
C ILE A 174 -11.09 -1.50 16.87
N ASN A 175 -10.05 -1.47 17.69
CA ASN A 175 -9.63 -0.27 18.40
C ASN A 175 -8.38 0.27 17.70
N ILE A 176 -8.36 1.57 17.47
CA ILE A 176 -7.27 2.26 16.77
C ILE A 176 -6.67 3.31 17.70
N SER A 177 -5.34 3.41 17.71
CA SER A 177 -4.65 4.51 18.36
C SER A 177 -4.60 5.72 17.43
N TYR A 178 -5.02 6.87 17.92
CA TYR A 178 -4.96 8.13 17.17
C TYR A 178 -4.53 9.29 18.08
N ASP A 179 -4.00 10.34 17.47
CA ASP A 179 -3.67 11.57 18.19
C ASP A 179 -4.94 12.39 18.47
N LYS A 180 -5.26 12.56 19.76
CA LYS A 180 -6.44 13.31 20.21
C LYS A 180 -6.39 14.78 19.80
N ASP A 181 -5.20 15.38 19.68
CA ASP A 181 -5.09 16.79 19.31
C ASP A 181 -5.45 17.04 17.83
N SER A 182 -5.30 16.02 16.99
CA SER A 182 -5.78 16.02 15.59
C SER A 182 -7.32 16.06 15.47
N PHE A 183 -8.07 15.82 16.57
CA PHE A 183 -9.53 15.74 16.59
C PHE A 183 -10.24 16.94 17.20
N ARG A 184 -9.54 17.98 17.67
CA ARG A 184 -10.19 19.12 18.37
C ARG A 184 -11.31 19.81 17.58
N ASN A 185 -11.40 19.59 16.27
CA ASN A 185 -12.44 20.14 15.38
C ASN A 185 -13.28 19.08 14.62
N ALA A 186 -13.10 17.79 14.87
CA ALA A 186 -13.84 16.73 14.19
C ALA A 186 -14.82 16.07 15.16
N TYR A 187 -16.12 16.25 14.91
CA TYR A 187 -17.18 15.54 15.62
C TYR A 187 -17.17 14.07 15.19
N ILE A 188 -16.28 13.25 15.76
CA ILE A 188 -16.50 11.81 15.73
C ILE A 188 -17.60 11.53 16.75
N TYR A 189 -18.77 11.11 16.25
CA TYR A 189 -19.79 10.53 17.12
C TYR A 189 -19.20 9.25 17.73
N PRO A 190 -19.01 9.17 19.07
CA PRO A 190 -18.28 8.10 19.73
C PRO A 190 -19.02 6.73 19.74
N THR A 191 -20.01 6.54 18.88
CA THR A 191 -21.00 5.46 19.00
C THR A 191 -21.28 4.69 17.72
N THR A 192 -20.66 5.02 16.59
CA THR A 192 -20.79 4.14 15.42
C THR A 192 -19.89 2.93 15.65
N LYS A 193 -20.46 1.84 16.15
CA LYS A 193 -19.90 0.51 15.89
C LYS A 193 -19.73 0.41 14.38
N ILE A 194 -18.50 0.43 13.92
CA ILE A 194 -18.18 0.20 12.52
C ILE A 194 -18.26 -1.30 12.34
N GLU A 195 -19.40 -1.76 11.83
CA GLU A 195 -19.50 -3.13 11.36
C GLU A 195 -18.59 -3.25 10.14
N LEU A 196 -17.43 -3.86 10.34
CA LEU A 196 -16.61 -4.33 9.25
C LEU A 196 -17.52 -5.24 8.42
N GLY A 197 -17.74 -4.89 7.16
CA GLY A 197 -18.42 -5.78 6.22
C GLY A 197 -17.69 -7.13 6.15
N PRO A 198 -18.23 -8.14 5.45
CA PRO A 198 -17.56 -9.42 5.22
C PRO A 198 -16.34 -9.22 4.32
N SER A 199 -15.30 -8.61 4.88
CA SER A 199 -13.96 -8.49 4.34
C SER A 199 -13.26 -9.80 4.69
N ASN A 200 -12.84 -10.55 3.68
CA ASN A 200 -12.08 -11.78 3.86
C ASN A 200 -10.64 -11.52 4.33
N THR A 201 -10.22 -10.25 4.40
CA THR A 201 -8.91 -9.84 4.90
C THR A 201 -8.95 -9.80 6.42
N ALA A 202 -8.25 -10.74 7.06
CA ALA A 202 -7.99 -10.68 8.50
C ALA A 202 -7.11 -9.46 8.78
N LEU A 203 -7.60 -8.56 9.63
CA LEU A 203 -6.86 -7.39 10.06
C LEU A 203 -6.02 -7.76 11.28
N ASP A 204 -4.72 -7.50 11.22
CA ASP A 204 -3.81 -7.78 12.32
C ASP A 204 -3.51 -6.52 13.14
N VAL A 205 -3.21 -6.71 14.42
CA VAL A 205 -2.69 -5.63 15.28
C VAL A 205 -1.40 -5.09 14.67
N GLY A 206 -1.34 -3.77 14.48
CA GLY A 206 -0.25 -3.09 13.78
C GLY A 206 -0.57 -2.69 12.34
N ASP A 207 -1.64 -3.23 11.72
CA ASP A 207 -2.08 -2.78 10.40
C ASP A 207 -2.52 -1.31 10.43
N CYS A 208 -2.23 -0.59 9.35
CA CYS A 208 -2.75 0.75 9.13
C CYS A 208 -4.16 0.65 8.59
N VAL A 209 -5.07 1.39 9.20
CA VAL A 209 -6.44 1.48 8.72
C VAL A 209 -6.80 2.92 8.47
N ILE A 210 -7.34 3.15 7.27
CA ILE A 210 -7.89 4.43 6.87
C ILE A 210 -9.40 4.36 7.04
N PHE A 211 -9.92 5.23 7.90
CA PHE A 211 -11.35 5.44 8.03
C PHE A 211 -11.76 6.54 7.09
N ILE A 212 -12.80 6.30 6.29
CA ILE A 212 -13.45 7.33 5.49
C ILE A 212 -14.90 7.38 5.95
N ASN A 213 -15.25 8.43 6.68
CA ASN A 213 -16.63 8.66 7.11
C ASN A 213 -17.41 9.35 6.00
N ASP A 214 -18.47 8.71 5.56
CA ASP A 214 -19.50 9.35 4.75
C ASP A 214 -20.65 9.83 5.63
N GLU A 215 -20.67 11.14 5.90
CA GLU A 215 -21.70 11.76 6.72
C GLU A 215 -23.11 11.55 6.17
N SER A 216 -23.26 11.25 4.88
CA SER A 216 -24.58 11.00 4.27
C SER A 216 -25.09 9.58 4.51
N LEU A 217 -24.20 8.61 4.69
CA LEU A 217 -24.55 7.19 4.81
C LEU A 217 -24.28 6.60 6.19
N ASN A 218 -23.62 7.34 7.11
CA ASN A 218 -23.11 6.82 8.38
C ASN A 218 -22.30 5.52 8.18
N ARG A 219 -21.55 5.44 7.09
CA ARG A 219 -20.70 4.29 6.75
C ARG A 219 -19.25 4.71 6.84
N ALA A 220 -18.46 3.82 7.42
CA ALA A 220 -17.01 3.92 7.38
C ALA A 220 -16.48 2.83 6.45
N ILE A 221 -15.61 3.20 5.52
CA ILE A 221 -14.79 2.23 4.80
C ILE A 221 -13.48 2.09 5.54
N LEU A 222 -13.07 0.84 5.70
CA LEU A 222 -11.76 0.46 6.16
C LEU A 222 -10.91 0.10 4.95
N ILE A 223 -9.77 0.75 4.79
CA ILE A 223 -8.76 0.37 3.81
C ILE A 223 -7.53 -0.10 4.60
N SER A 224 -7.18 -1.37 4.46
CA SER A 224 -5.93 -1.91 5.01
C SER A 224 -4.78 -1.59 4.05
N ASN A 225 -3.59 -1.36 4.59
CA ASN A 225 -2.38 -1.21 3.78
C ASN A 225 -2.04 -2.50 2.98
N GLN A 226 -2.67 -3.64 3.32
CA GLN A 226 -2.56 -4.87 2.53
C GLN A 226 -3.40 -4.84 1.23
N ASP A 227 -4.41 -3.97 1.16
CA ASP A 227 -5.33 -3.85 0.02
C ASP A 227 -4.95 -2.70 -0.94
N LEU A 228 -3.93 -1.89 -0.60
CA LEU A 228 -3.39 -0.77 -1.37
C LEU A 228 -2.10 -1.16 -2.12
#